data_AF-F7S737-F1
#
_entry.id   AF-F7S737-F1
#
_cell.length_a   1.000
_cell.length_b   1.000
_cell.length_c   1.000
_cell.angle_alpha   90.00
_cell.angle_beta   90.00
_cell.angle_gamma   90.00
#
_symmetry.space_group_name_H-M   'P 1'
#
loop_
_entity.id
_entity.type
_entity.pdbx_description
1 polymer ?
#
loop_
_entity_poly.entity_id
_entity_poly.type
_entity_poly.pdbx_seq_one_letter_code
_entity_poly.pdbx_strand_id
1 'polypeptide(L)'
;FTGDPARHREIDDVAVIVPELAKAFAGRFRCAMVDPDRERAAAARFKVVVRPTLVLVHEGAMIGSVARMRSWAEYLEAIGGMLDRIGAPAAAAMEA
;
A
#
# COMPACT_ATOMS: atom_id res chain seq x y z
N PHE A 1 -6.55 -3.17 -0.11
CA PHE A 1 -7.58 -3.90 0.64
C PHE A 1 -8.60 -2.90 1.11
N THR A 2 -9.74 -2.90 0.46
CA THR A 2 -10.81 -1.92 0.66
C THR A 2 -11.84 -2.46 1.65
N GLY A 3 -12.01 -3.78 1.76
CA GLY A 3 -13.13 -4.38 2.50
C GLY A 3 -14.41 -4.36 1.67
N ASP A 4 -15.56 -4.56 2.31
CA ASP A 4 -16.88 -4.57 1.66
C ASP A 4 -17.34 -3.12 1.34
N PRO A 5 -17.30 -2.69 0.06
CA PRO A 5 -17.66 -1.33 -0.34
C PRO A 5 -19.15 -1.03 -0.10
N ALA A 6 -20.01 -2.05 0.03
CA ALA A 6 -21.43 -1.86 0.33
C ALA A 6 -21.69 -1.53 1.82
N ARG A 7 -20.70 -1.74 2.70
CA ARG A 7 -20.86 -1.57 4.16
C ARG A 7 -20.28 -0.28 4.73
N HIS A 8 -19.36 0.39 4.03
CA HIS A 8 -18.70 1.58 4.57
C HIS A 8 -18.47 2.65 3.50
N ARG A 9 -19.15 3.79 3.64
CA ARG A 9 -19.00 4.96 2.76
C ARG A 9 -17.60 5.58 2.79
N GLU A 10 -16.84 5.31 3.85
CA GLU A 10 -15.42 5.67 4.02
C GLU A 10 -14.47 4.89 3.07
N ILE A 11 -14.92 3.79 2.44
CA ILE A 11 -14.09 3.00 1.52
C ILE A 11 -13.91 3.72 0.17
N ASP A 12 -14.87 4.57 -0.22
CA ASP A 12 -14.78 5.36 -1.46
C ASP A 12 -13.63 6.37 -1.40
N ASP A 13 -13.36 6.99 -0.25
CA ASP A 13 -12.29 8.00 -0.13
C ASP A 13 -10.90 7.39 -0.35
N VAL A 14 -10.66 6.15 0.12
CA VAL A 14 -9.35 5.51 -0.06
C VAL A 14 -9.11 5.09 -1.51
N ALA A 15 -10.13 4.60 -2.21
CA ALA A 15 -9.99 4.25 -3.63
C ALA A 15 -9.67 5.48 -4.50
N VAL A 16 -10.16 6.66 -4.11
CA VAL A 16 -9.91 7.94 -4.81
C VAL A 16 -8.49 8.46 -4.58
N ILE A 17 -7.90 8.30 -3.38
CA ILE A 17 -6.54 8.80 -3.12
C ILE A 17 -5.43 7.95 -3.77
N VAL A 18 -5.69 6.67 -4.04
CA VAL A 18 -4.70 5.74 -4.59
C VAL A 18 -4.09 6.18 -5.93
N PRO A 19 -4.86 6.62 -6.94
CA PRO A 19 -4.28 7.18 -8.16
C PRO A 19 -3.53 8.49 -7.91
N GLU A 20 -3.98 9.32 -6.97
CA GLU A 20 -3.28 10.56 -6.60
C GLU A 20 -1.93 10.28 -5.92
N LEU A 21 -1.86 9.24 -5.08
CA LEU A 21 -0.59 8.77 -4.52
C LEU A 21 0.37 8.33 -5.63
N ALA A 22 -0.09 7.55 -6.61
CA ALA A 22 0.77 7.15 -7.74
C ALA A 22 1.32 8.37 -8.51
N LYS A 23 0.50 9.40 -8.71
CA LYS A 23 0.93 10.67 -9.32
C LYS A 23 1.95 11.41 -8.46
N ALA A 24 1.72 11.49 -7.14
CA ALA A 24 2.62 12.17 -6.20
C ALA A 24 4.03 11.56 -6.18
N PHE A 25 4.15 10.26 -6.45
CA PHE A 25 5.42 9.56 -6.60
C PHE A 25 5.88 9.43 -8.06
N ALA A 26 5.39 10.28 -8.96
CA ALA A 26 5.77 10.32 -10.38
C ALA A 26 5.71 8.95 -11.09
N GLY A 27 4.76 8.09 -10.71
CA GLY A 27 4.61 6.76 -11.30
C GLY A 27 5.67 5.73 -10.88
N ARG A 28 6.43 5.97 -9.80
CA ARG A 28 7.41 5.00 -9.25
C ARG A 28 6.80 3.64 -8.87
N PHE A 29 5.49 3.55 -8.72
CA PHE A 29 4.76 2.30 -8.50
C PHE A 29 3.43 2.29 -9.25
N ARG A 30 2.86 1.08 -9.40
CA ARG A 30 1.54 0.86 -9.95
C ARG A 30 0.55 0.56 -8.83
N CYS A 31 -0.67 1.07 -8.97
CA CYS A 31 -1.77 0.80 -8.05
C CYS A 31 -2.70 -0.26 -8.61
N ALA A 32 -3.22 -1.11 -7.73
CA ALA A 32 -4.26 -2.08 -8.06
C ALA A 32 -5.18 -2.29 -6.87
N MET A 33 -6.46 -2.52 -7.14
CA MET A 33 -7.41 -2.99 -6.13
C MET A 33 -7.42 -4.52 -6.13
N VAL A 34 -7.58 -5.11 -4.95
CA VAL A 34 -7.69 -6.57 -4.82
C VAL A 34 -9.10 -6.97 -5.21
N ASP A 35 -9.21 -8.00 -6.04
CA ASP A 35 -10.49 -8.62 -6.40
C ASP A 35 -11.24 -9.03 -5.11
N PRO A 36 -12.50 -8.61 -4.92
CA PRO A 36 -13.29 -8.92 -3.73
C PRO A 36 -13.35 -10.43 -3.42
N ASP A 37 -13.44 -11.29 -4.44
CA ASP A 37 -13.53 -12.74 -4.27
C ASP A 37 -12.20 -13.34 -3.77
N ARG A 38 -11.09 -12.68 -4.07
CA ARG A 38 -9.73 -13.07 -3.65
C ARG A 38 -9.24 -12.31 -2.43
N GLU A 39 -9.99 -11.31 -1.97
CA GLU A 39 -9.54 -10.39 -0.92
C GLU A 39 -9.25 -11.13 0.39
N ARG A 40 -10.06 -12.12 0.75
CA ARG A 40 -9.85 -12.93 1.97
C ARG A 40 -8.53 -13.71 1.93
N ALA A 41 -8.25 -14.39 0.82
CA ALA A 41 -7.02 -15.16 0.66
C ALA A 41 -5.79 -14.24 0.60
N ALA A 42 -5.90 -13.13 -0.11
CA ALA A 42 -4.84 -12.12 -0.18
C ALA A 42 -4.60 -11.46 1.19
N ALA A 43 -5.65 -11.16 1.97
CA ALA A 43 -5.52 -10.57 3.29
C ALA A 43 -4.79 -11.50 4.25
N ALA A 44 -5.02 -12.81 4.18
CA ALA A 44 -4.26 -13.80 4.95
C ALA A 44 -2.78 -13.81 4.53
N ARG A 45 -2.49 -13.83 3.22
CA ARG A 45 -1.12 -13.80 2.69
C ARG A 45 -0.34 -12.54 3.11
N PHE A 46 -0.99 -11.39 3.04
CA PHE A 46 -0.39 -10.08 3.34
C PHE A 46 -0.60 -9.64 4.79
N LYS A 47 -1.12 -10.53 5.65
CA LYS A 47 -1.36 -10.27 7.09
C LYS A 47 -2.21 -9.02 7.35
N VAL A 48 -3.18 -8.74 6.47
CA VAL A 48 -4.09 -7.60 6.60
C VAL A 48 -5.23 -7.95 7.56
N VAL A 49 -5.19 -7.35 8.75
CA VAL A 49 -6.18 -7.58 9.81
C VAL A 49 -7.28 -6.51 9.80
N VAL A 50 -6.91 -5.27 9.48
CA VAL A 50 -7.80 -4.09 9.49
C VAL A 50 -8.01 -3.55 8.08
N ARG A 51 -9.17 -2.93 7.83
CA ARG A 51 -9.49 -2.27 6.57
C ARG A 51 -9.94 -0.82 6.83
N PRO A 52 -9.68 0.12 5.92
CA PRO A 52 -8.88 -0.03 4.70
C PRO A 52 -7.37 -0.18 5.00
N THR A 53 -6.65 -0.92 4.15
CA THR A 53 -5.19 -1.07 4.21
C THR A 53 -4.57 -1.05 2.82
N LEU A 54 -3.56 -0.21 2.63
CA LEU A 54 -2.68 -0.19 1.47
C LEU A 54 -1.49 -1.12 1.74
N VAL A 55 -1.18 -2.01 0.82
CA VAL A 55 -0.04 -2.93 0.92
C VAL A 55 0.89 -2.65 -0.24
N LEU A 56 2.17 -2.46 0.06
CA LEU A 56 3.21 -2.29 -0.94
C LEU A 56 3.92 -3.62 -1.16
N VAL A 57 4.02 -4.00 -2.44
CA VAL A 57 4.61 -5.26 -2.86
C VAL A 57 5.70 -4.95 -3.88
N HIS A 58 6.88 -5.50 -3.66
CA HIS A 58 8.02 -5.44 -4.59
C HIS A 58 8.48 -6.88 -4.86
N GLU A 59 8.63 -7.24 -6.14
CA GLU A 59 9.02 -8.60 -6.58
C GLU A 59 8.20 -9.74 -5.94
N GLY A 60 6.91 -9.50 -5.67
CA GLY A 60 6.01 -10.48 -5.05
C GLY A 60 6.13 -10.62 -3.53
N ALA A 61 7.05 -9.87 -2.90
CA ALA A 61 7.21 -9.77 -1.46
C ALA A 61 6.58 -8.48 -0.92
N MET A 62 5.93 -8.57 0.24
CA MET A 62 5.40 -7.40 0.93
C MET A 62 6.55 -6.61 1.57
N ILE A 63 6.70 -5.35 1.18
CA ILE A 63 7.72 -4.45 1.75
C ILE A 63 7.16 -3.56 2.86
N GLY A 64 5.83 -3.44 2.93
CA GLY A 64 5.15 -2.73 4.00
C GLY A 64 3.67 -2.57 3.76
N SER A 65 2.99 -2.01 4.75
CA SER A 65 1.55 -1.72 4.69
C SER A 65 1.23 -0.46 5.48
N VAL A 66 0.28 0.33 4.97
CA VAL A 66 -0.29 1.48 5.66
C VAL A 66 -1.76 1.18 5.92
N ALA A 67 -2.10 1.04 7.19
CA ALA A 67 -3.45 0.71 7.64
C ALA A 67 -4.20 1.94 8.13
N ARG A 68 -5.54 1.92 7.94
CA ARG A 68 -6.52 2.96 8.29
C ARG A 68 -6.34 4.25 7.48
N MET A 69 -7.34 5.13 7.56
CA MET A 69 -7.19 6.49 7.07
C MET A 69 -6.11 7.21 7.86
N ARG A 70 -5.22 7.85 7.14
CA ARG A 70 -4.11 8.67 7.60
C ARG A 70 -4.22 10.03 6.95
N SER A 71 -3.57 11.03 7.53
CA SER A 71 -3.39 12.30 6.81
C SER A 71 -2.58 12.08 5.52
N TRP A 72 -2.72 12.99 4.56
CA TRP A 72 -1.98 12.94 3.31
C TRP A 72 -0.46 12.90 3.53
N ALA A 73 0.06 13.72 4.46
CA ALA A 73 1.47 13.77 4.79
C ALA A 73 1.98 12.42 5.33
N GLU A 74 1.23 11.77 6.23
CA GLU A 74 1.59 10.44 6.75
C GLU A 74 1.65 9.38 5.65
N TYR A 75 0.76 9.44 4.64
CA TYR A 75 0.85 8.53 3.50
C TYR A 75 2.12 8.76 2.70
N LEU A 76 2.46 10.02 2.40
CA LEU A 76 3.67 10.34 1.64
C LEU A 76 4.94 9.92 2.38
N GLU A 77 5.03 10.18 3.69
CA GLU A 77 6.17 9.77 4.50
C GLU A 77 6.32 8.26 4.58
N ALA A 78 5.22 7.54 4.88
CA ALA A 78 5.26 6.09 5.02
C ALA A 78 5.59 5.40 3.69
N ILE A 79 4.96 5.82 2.59
CA ILE A 79 5.20 5.25 1.26
C ILE A 79 6.59 5.62 0.77
N GLY A 80 7.02 6.88 0.94
CA GLY A 80 8.35 7.35 0.59
C GLY A 80 9.43 6.53 1.28
N GLY A 81 9.33 6.35 2.59
CA GLY A 81 10.29 5.53 3.35
C GLY A 81 10.33 4.06 2.91
N MET A 82 9.20 3.48 2.47
CA MET A 82 9.19 2.13 1.89
C MET A 82 9.84 2.09 0.50
N LEU A 83 9.57 3.09 -0.34
CA LEU A 83 10.13 3.19 -1.69
C LEU A 83 11.64 3.47 -1.68
N ASP A 84 12.13 4.26 -0.73
CA ASP A 84 13.56 4.54 -0.61
C ASP A 84 14.33 3.32 -0.14
N ARG A 85 13.71 2.43 0.66
CA ARG A 85 14.30 1.14 1.04
C ARG A 85 14.52 0.19 -0.14
N ILE A 86 13.66 0.23 -1.16
CA ILE A 86 13.79 -0.61 -2.38
C ILE A 86 14.57 0.09 -3.50
N GLY A 87 14.56 1.44 -3.52
CA GLY A 87 15.27 2.25 -4.51
C GLY A 87 16.72 2.53 -4.14
N ALA A 88 17.09 2.39 -2.85
CA ALA A 88 18.47 2.33 -2.44
C ALA A 88 19.08 1.03 -2.99
N PRO A 89 20.24 1.08 -3.68
CA PRO A 89 20.94 -0.13 -4.06
C PRO A 89 21.25 -0.94 -2.79
N ALA A 90 21.02 -2.26 -2.85
CA ALA A 90 21.32 -3.23 -1.79
C ALA A 90 22.81 -3.28 -1.37
N ALA A 91 23.65 -2.36 -1.85
CA ALA A 91 25.09 -2.30 -1.62
C ALA A 91 25.51 -1.64 -0.29
N ALA A 92 24.61 -0.95 0.43
CA ALA A 92 24.97 -0.31 1.71
C ALA A 92 24.84 -1.24 2.94
N ALA A 93 24.39 -2.48 2.76
CA ALA A 93 24.17 -3.44 3.86
C ALA A 93 25.15 -4.63 3.86
N MET A 94 26.22 -4.57 3.07
CA MET A 94 27.25 -5.63 3.03
C MET A 94 28.66 -5.05 2.95
N GLU A 95 29.02 -4.10 3.83
CA GLU A 95 30.41 -3.89 4.25
C GLU A 95 30.42 -3.36 5.69
N ALA A 96 30.63 -4.27 6.65
CA ALA A 96 31.23 -4.03 7.96
C ALA A 96 31.78 -5.35 8.50
#